data_AF-A0A2U9TCB2-F1
#
_entry.id   AF-A0A2U9TCB2-F1
#
_cell.length_a   1.000
_cell.length_b   1.000
_cell.length_c   1.000
_cell.angle_alpha   90.00
_cell.angle_beta   90.00
_cell.angle_gamma   90.00
#
_symmetry.space_group_name_H-M   'P 1'
#
loop_
_entity.id
_entity.type
_entity.pdbx_description
1 polymer ?
#
loop_
_entity_poly.entity_id
_entity_poly.type
_entity_poly.pdbx_seq_one_letter_code
_entity_poly.pdbx_strand_id
1 'polypeptide(L)'
;MIARTALLAGLALAAAGTSARADDIDCDRASATMEIDICMSREYERADAELNDRYKRLREQLQRFEDEVECVACSGMSRMLVEAQRHWIAFRDRDCDAVYAHAADGSGRNQALLECLIEHTRTRTRQLDRRIEPAG
;
A
#
# COMPACT_ATOMS: atom_id res chain seq x y z
N MET A 1 69.01 17.80 31.59
CA MET A 1 68.60 16.39 31.45
C MET A 1 67.19 16.34 30.88
N ILE A 2 67.08 15.80 29.67
CA ILE A 2 66.01 14.93 29.12
C ILE A 2 64.53 15.37 29.27
N ALA A 3 63.93 15.50 28.09
CA ALA A 3 62.53 15.70 27.72
C ALA A 3 61.51 14.73 28.34
N ARG A 4 60.22 15.11 28.30
CA ARG A 4 59.20 14.43 27.48
C ARG A 4 57.84 15.10 27.60
N THR A 5 57.39 15.63 26.47
CA THR A 5 55.99 15.94 26.15
C THR A 5 55.14 14.68 26.30
N ALA A 6 53.95 14.81 26.89
CA ALA A 6 52.89 13.81 26.79
C ALA A 6 51.57 14.52 26.49
N LEU A 7 51.26 14.61 25.19
CA LEU A 7 49.95 15.00 24.67
C LEU A 7 49.05 13.75 24.77
N LEU A 8 48.04 13.77 25.65
CA LEU A 8 47.02 12.72 25.68
C LEU A 8 45.85 13.16 24.79
N ALA A 9 45.93 12.77 23.51
CA ALA A 9 44.81 12.80 22.59
C ALA A 9 43.93 11.56 22.84
N GLY A 10 42.75 11.78 23.44
CA GLY A 10 41.73 10.76 23.68
C GLY A 10 40.75 10.65 22.52
N LEU A 11 40.71 9.47 21.93
CA LEU A 11 40.03 9.02 20.72
C LEU A 11 38.50 9.30 20.70
N ALA A 12 38.04 10.16 19.79
CA ALA A 12 36.62 10.28 19.45
C ALA A 12 36.25 9.18 18.44
N LEU A 13 35.58 8.12 18.91
CA LEU A 13 35.09 7.04 18.07
C LEU A 13 33.80 7.51 17.36
N ALA A 14 33.94 8.11 16.18
CA ALA A 14 32.81 8.42 15.31
C ALA A 14 32.32 7.12 14.67
N ALA A 15 31.26 6.52 15.23
CA ALA A 15 30.53 5.45 14.58
C ALA A 15 29.74 6.03 13.39
N ALA A 16 30.35 6.06 12.21
CA ALA A 16 29.67 6.30 10.96
C ALA A 16 28.85 5.05 10.59
N GLY A 17 27.65 4.92 11.18
CA GLY A 17 26.68 3.93 10.73
C GLY A 17 26.14 4.33 9.36
N THR A 18 26.45 3.57 8.31
CA THR A 18 25.78 3.68 7.02
C THR A 18 24.33 3.25 7.21
N SER A 19 23.43 4.22 7.37
CA SER A 19 22.00 3.95 7.31
C SER A 19 21.67 3.61 5.86
N ALA A 20 21.50 2.33 5.54
CA ALA A 20 20.86 1.93 4.29
C ALA A 20 19.48 2.58 4.27
N ARG A 21 19.24 3.48 3.31
CA ARG A 21 17.93 4.11 3.14
C ARG A 21 16.98 3.06 2.56
N ALA A 22 15.76 2.99 3.09
CA ALA A 22 14.71 2.10 2.57
C ALA A 22 14.43 2.32 1.06
N ASP A 23 14.85 3.46 0.50
CA ASP A 23 14.73 3.79 -0.92
C ASP A 23 15.68 3.00 -1.84
N ASP A 24 16.80 2.47 -1.35
CA ASP A 24 17.86 1.83 -2.16
C ASP A 24 17.70 0.31 -2.33
N ILE A 25 16.54 -0.25 -1.93
CA ILE A 25 16.30 -1.69 -2.00
C ILE A 25 15.93 -2.11 -3.43
N ASP A 26 16.74 -3.01 -3.99
CA ASP A 26 16.50 -3.71 -5.25
C ASP A 26 15.54 -4.90 -5.00
N CYS A 27 14.29 -4.72 -5.41
CA CYS A 27 13.24 -5.71 -5.22
C CYS A 27 13.39 -6.98 -6.08
N ASP A 28 14.19 -6.94 -7.14
CA ASP A 28 14.46 -8.12 -7.97
C ASP A 28 15.49 -9.05 -7.32
N ARG A 29 16.23 -8.54 -6.31
CA ARG A 29 17.28 -9.26 -5.59
C ARG A 29 17.07 -9.31 -4.08
N ALA A 30 15.94 -8.82 -3.58
CA ALA A 30 15.60 -8.82 -2.16
C ALA A 30 15.62 -10.26 -1.61
N SER A 31 16.29 -10.46 -0.48
CA SER A 31 16.44 -11.79 0.14
C SER A 31 16.26 -11.77 1.65
N ALA A 32 16.51 -10.64 2.30
CA ALA A 32 16.19 -10.46 3.70
C ALA A 32 14.69 -10.21 3.87
N THR A 33 14.07 -10.78 4.92
CA THR A 33 12.64 -10.60 5.23
C THR A 33 12.23 -9.13 5.22
N MET A 34 13.05 -8.24 5.79
CA MET A 34 12.79 -6.79 5.80
C MET A 34 12.78 -6.17 4.40
N GLU A 35 13.69 -6.59 3.51
CA GLU A 35 13.73 -6.10 2.13
C GLU A 35 12.48 -6.55 1.37
N ILE A 36 12.08 -7.82 1.56
CA ILE A 36 10.87 -8.39 0.97
C ILE A 36 9.63 -7.63 1.46
N ASP A 37 9.50 -7.39 2.77
CA ASP A 37 8.38 -6.64 3.35
C ASP A 37 8.29 -5.23 2.74
N ILE A 38 9.43 -4.54 2.56
CA ILE A 38 9.46 -3.21 1.93
C ILE A 38 9.01 -3.28 0.47
N CYS A 39 9.47 -4.29 -0.27
CA CYS A 39 9.07 -4.49 -1.67
C CYS A 39 7.58 -4.79 -1.81
N MET A 40 7.02 -5.63 -0.93
CA MET A 40 5.58 -5.91 -0.89
C MET A 40 4.77 -4.68 -0.47
N SER A 41 5.27 -3.85 0.46
CA SER A 41 4.62 -2.57 0.80
C SER A 41 4.54 -1.64 -0.41
N ARG A 42 5.64 -1.51 -1.17
CA ARG A 42 5.66 -0.73 -2.42
C ARG A 42 4.72 -1.31 -3.48
N GLU A 43 4.57 -2.63 -3.55
CA GLU A 43 3.59 -3.28 -4.43
C GLU A 43 2.16 -2.95 -4.03
N TYR A 44 1.86 -3.02 -2.73
CA TYR A 44 0.56 -2.65 -2.19
C TYR A 44 0.22 -1.18 -2.48
N GLU A 45 1.16 -0.25 -2.29
CA GLU A 45 0.98 1.17 -2.62
C GLU A 45 0.65 1.38 -4.11
N ARG A 46 1.33 0.66 -5.02
CA ARG A 46 1.02 0.73 -6.46
C ARG A 46 -0.37 0.17 -6.77
N ALA A 47 -0.74 -0.95 -6.16
CA ALA A 47 -2.06 -1.54 -6.33
C ALA A 47 -3.17 -0.61 -5.80
N ASP A 48 -2.95 0.03 -4.65
CA ASP A 48 -3.91 0.97 -4.06
C ASP A 48 -4.03 2.25 -4.89
N ALA A 49 -2.93 2.76 -5.45
CA ALA A 49 -2.98 3.87 -6.38
C ALA A 49 -3.84 3.56 -7.62
N GLU A 50 -3.68 2.36 -8.19
CA GLU A 50 -4.49 1.91 -9.33
C GLU A 50 -5.97 1.77 -8.94
N LEU A 51 -6.27 1.16 -7.79
CA LEU A 51 -7.64 1.08 -7.27
C LEU A 51 -8.29 2.46 -7.17
N ASN A 52 -7.57 3.43 -6.60
CA ASN A 52 -8.08 4.77 -6.39
C ASN A 52 -8.32 5.52 -7.71
N ASP A 53 -7.48 5.30 -8.72
CA ASP A 53 -7.70 5.83 -10.07
C ASP A 53 -9.01 5.29 -10.67
N ARG A 54 -9.22 3.98 -10.63
CA ARG A 54 -10.45 3.36 -11.17
C ARG A 54 -11.69 3.76 -10.40
N TYR A 55 -11.58 3.86 -9.09
CA TYR A 55 -12.67 4.35 -8.23
C TYR A 55 -13.09 5.77 -8.61
N LYS A 56 -12.12 6.69 -8.79
CA LYS A 56 -12.40 8.08 -9.19
C LYS A 56 -13.08 8.11 -10.55
N ARG A 57 -12.53 7.41 -11.55
CA ARG A 57 -13.09 7.36 -12.91
C ARG A 57 -14.52 6.84 -12.94
N LEU A 58 -14.81 5.73 -12.26
CA LEU A 58 -16.16 5.18 -12.20
C LEU A 58 -17.11 6.14 -11.50
N ARG A 59 -16.67 6.72 -10.36
CA ARG A 59 -17.50 7.66 -9.61
C ARG A 59 -17.88 8.89 -10.43
N GLU A 60 -16.93 9.46 -11.17
CA GLU A 60 -17.18 10.60 -12.07
C GLU A 60 -18.14 10.25 -13.20
N GLN A 61 -18.03 9.04 -13.78
CA GLN A 61 -18.96 8.57 -14.81
C GLN A 61 -20.39 8.43 -14.26
N LEU A 62 -20.54 7.88 -13.06
CA LEU A 62 -21.85 7.78 -12.40
C LEU A 62 -22.44 9.16 -12.10
N GLN A 63 -21.61 10.13 -11.69
CA GLN A 63 -22.07 11.52 -11.47
C GLN A 63 -22.55 12.17 -12.77
N ARG A 64 -21.79 12.02 -13.87
CA ARG A 64 -22.22 12.54 -15.18
C ARG A 64 -23.53 11.92 -15.63
N PHE A 65 -23.70 10.61 -15.45
CA PHE A 65 -24.96 9.94 -15.79
C PHE A 65 -26.14 10.48 -14.96
N GLU A 66 -25.94 10.72 -13.66
CA GLU A 66 -26.96 11.34 -12.79
C GLU A 66 -27.35 12.74 -13.27
N ASP A 67 -26.41 13.51 -13.80
CA ASP A 67 -26.64 14.88 -14.30
C ASP A 67 -27.28 14.91 -15.70
N GLU A 68 -27.00 13.92 -16.54
CA GLU A 68 -27.41 13.89 -17.96
C GLU A 68 -28.74 13.14 -18.19
N VAL A 69 -29.09 12.17 -17.34
CA VAL A 69 -30.22 11.26 -17.57
C VAL A 69 -31.36 11.50 -16.56
N GLU A 70 -32.51 11.92 -17.08
CA GLU A 70 -33.77 11.99 -16.33
C GLU A 70 -34.28 10.57 -16.00
N CYS A 71 -33.83 10.01 -14.88
CA CYS A 71 -34.20 8.68 -14.40
C CYS A 71 -34.31 8.67 -12.87
N VAL A 72 -35.54 8.48 -12.35
CA VAL A 72 -35.81 8.44 -10.90
C VAL A 72 -35.03 7.33 -10.20
N ALA A 73 -34.92 6.16 -10.82
CA ALA A 73 -34.21 5.01 -10.25
C ALA A 73 -32.67 5.17 -10.27
N CYS A 74 -32.15 6.11 -11.07
CA CYS A 74 -30.72 6.31 -11.28
C CYS A 74 -30.12 7.35 -10.33
N SER A 75 -30.92 7.95 -9.45
CA SER A 75 -30.43 8.93 -8.48
C SER A 75 -29.60 8.28 -7.36
N GLY A 76 -28.42 8.83 -7.09
CA GLY A 76 -27.59 8.46 -5.94
C GLY A 76 -26.64 7.27 -6.17
N MET A 77 -26.48 6.80 -7.40
CA MET A 77 -25.47 5.82 -7.81
C MET A 77 -24.06 6.17 -7.31
N SER A 78 -23.63 7.43 -7.43
CA SER A 78 -22.30 7.85 -6.96
C SER A 78 -22.15 7.67 -5.46
N ARG A 79 -23.19 8.02 -4.70
CA ARG A 79 -23.24 7.84 -3.24
C ARG A 79 -23.25 6.36 -2.85
N MET A 80 -24.03 5.53 -3.56
CA MET A 80 -24.06 4.09 -3.34
C MET A 80 -22.70 3.45 -3.60
N LEU A 81 -21.96 3.90 -4.62
CA LEU A 81 -20.59 3.44 -4.87
C LEU A 81 -19.64 3.81 -3.71
N VAL A 82 -19.75 5.03 -3.17
CA VAL A 82 -18.97 5.48 -2.00
C VAL A 82 -19.25 4.59 -0.79
N GLU A 83 -20.52 4.33 -0.50
CA GLU A 83 -20.94 3.45 0.60
C GLU A 83 -20.41 2.02 0.41
N ALA A 84 -20.56 1.46 -0.79
CA ALA A 84 -20.03 0.14 -1.13
C ALA A 84 -18.51 0.05 -0.97
N GLN A 85 -17.77 1.09 -1.36
CA GLN A 85 -16.31 1.13 -1.23
C GLN A 85 -15.89 1.18 0.25
N ARG A 86 -16.60 1.93 1.11
CA ARG A 86 -16.35 1.95 2.56
C ARG A 86 -16.60 0.60 3.22
N HIS A 87 -17.69 -0.08 2.85
CA HIS A 87 -17.97 -1.42 3.34
C HIS A 87 -16.93 -2.44 2.86
N TRP A 88 -16.48 -2.32 1.62
CA TRP A 88 -15.40 -3.15 1.09
C TRP A 88 -14.07 -2.95 1.86
N ILE A 89 -13.70 -1.70 2.20
CA ILE A 89 -12.51 -1.44 3.02
C ILE A 89 -12.62 -2.15 4.38
N ALA A 90 -13.76 -2.00 5.06
CA ALA A 90 -13.97 -2.64 6.35
C ALA A 90 -13.92 -4.18 6.26
N PHE A 91 -14.44 -4.76 5.18
CA PHE A 91 -14.33 -6.19 4.90
C PHE A 91 -12.86 -6.61 4.67
N ARG A 92 -12.15 -5.95 3.75
CA ARG A 92 -10.75 -6.22 3.43
C ARG A 92 -9.88 -6.19 4.69
N ASP A 93 -10.02 -5.13 5.47
CA ASP A 93 -9.16 -4.92 6.64
C ASP A 93 -9.42 -6.03 7.68
N ARG A 94 -10.68 -6.44 7.88
CA ARG A 94 -11.01 -7.53 8.81
C ARG A 94 -10.56 -8.89 8.34
N ASP A 95 -10.65 -9.15 7.04
CA ASP A 95 -10.17 -10.41 6.45
C ASP A 95 -8.64 -10.51 6.55
N CYS A 96 -7.92 -9.44 6.19
CA CYS A 96 -6.47 -9.43 6.25
C CYS A 96 -5.92 -9.37 7.69
N ASP A 97 -6.65 -8.75 8.63
CA ASP A 97 -6.34 -8.86 10.07
C ASP A 97 -6.42 -10.33 10.54
N ALA A 98 -7.40 -11.10 10.05
CA ALA A 98 -7.54 -12.52 10.38
C ALA A 98 -6.39 -13.36 9.77
N VAL A 99 -5.98 -13.08 8.53
CA VAL A 99 -4.79 -13.69 7.90
C VAL A 99 -3.53 -13.39 8.72
N TYR A 100 -3.33 -12.12 9.08
CA TYR A 100 -2.23 -11.68 9.92
C TYR A 100 -2.24 -12.43 11.26
N ALA A 101 -3.39 -12.50 11.94
CA ALA A 101 -3.56 -13.22 13.20
C ALA A 101 -3.22 -14.71 13.07
N HIS A 102 -3.69 -15.37 12.01
CA HIS A 102 -3.46 -16.78 11.74
C HIS A 102 -1.98 -17.10 11.50
N ALA A 103 -1.24 -16.21 10.83
CA ALA A 103 0.19 -16.36 10.60
C ALA A 103 1.05 -16.22 11.87
N ALA A 104 0.44 -15.87 13.02
CA ALA A 104 0.98 -15.99 14.39
C ALA A 104 2.46 -15.60 14.52
N ASP A 105 3.25 -16.38 15.26
CA ASP A 105 4.68 -16.16 15.56
C ASP A 105 5.62 -16.43 14.36
N GLY A 106 5.06 -16.53 13.14
CA GLY A 106 5.84 -16.74 11.92
C GLY A 106 6.56 -15.47 11.47
N SER A 107 7.81 -15.58 11.05
CA SER A 107 8.58 -14.46 10.48
C SER A 107 7.97 -13.89 9.18
N GLY A 108 7.10 -14.65 8.50
CA GLY A 108 6.37 -14.22 7.30
C GLY A 108 5.01 -13.56 7.56
N ARG A 109 4.68 -13.22 8.81
CA ARG A 109 3.36 -12.69 9.19
C ARG A 109 3.00 -11.40 8.46
N ASN A 110 3.95 -10.47 8.31
CA ASN A 110 3.75 -9.24 7.53
C ASN A 110 3.53 -9.50 6.04
N GLN A 111 4.25 -10.47 5.49
CA GLN A 111 4.14 -10.86 4.09
C GLN A 111 2.74 -11.39 3.80
N ALA A 112 2.21 -12.26 4.68
CA ALA A 112 0.84 -12.76 4.57
C ALA A 112 -0.22 -11.64 4.61
N LEU A 113 -0.04 -10.63 5.47
CA LEU A 113 -0.91 -9.45 5.51
C LEU A 113 -0.84 -8.67 4.18
N LEU A 114 0.36 -8.36 3.71
CA LEU A 114 0.57 -7.59 2.48
C LEU A 114 0.04 -8.33 1.25
N GLU A 115 0.25 -9.64 1.17
CA GLU A 115 -0.31 -10.47 0.09
C GLU A 115 -1.84 -10.40 0.06
N CYS A 116 -2.50 -10.56 1.22
CA CYS A 116 -3.95 -10.41 1.33
C CYS A 116 -4.44 -9.02 0.87
N LEU A 117 -3.77 -7.96 1.34
CA LEU A 117 -4.11 -6.58 0.97
C LEU A 117 -3.96 -6.34 -0.55
N ILE A 118 -2.90 -6.87 -1.16
CA ILE A 118 -2.65 -6.78 -2.60
C ILE A 118 -3.72 -7.54 -3.39
N GLU A 119 -4.06 -8.76 -2.98
CA GLU A 119 -5.06 -9.59 -3.66
C GLU A 119 -6.44 -8.91 -3.66
N HIS A 120 -6.91 -8.45 -2.50
CA HIS A 120 -8.19 -7.75 -2.38
C HIS A 120 -8.21 -6.48 -3.21
N THR A 121 -7.14 -5.69 -3.14
CA THR A 121 -7.00 -4.44 -3.88
C THR A 121 -7.07 -4.68 -5.38
N ARG A 122 -6.27 -5.62 -5.92
CA ARG A 122 -6.30 -5.99 -7.35
C ARG A 122 -7.66 -6.53 -7.78
N THR A 123 -8.30 -7.35 -6.94
CA THR A 123 -9.63 -7.87 -7.22
C THR A 123 -10.66 -6.76 -7.30
N ARG A 124 -10.62 -5.81 -6.36
CA ARG A 124 -11.52 -4.67 -6.37
C ARG A 124 -11.28 -3.75 -7.56
N THR A 125 -10.04 -3.49 -7.94
CA THR A 125 -9.69 -2.76 -9.16
C THR A 125 -10.38 -3.37 -10.37
N ARG A 126 -10.26 -4.69 -10.59
CA ARG A 126 -10.95 -5.39 -11.69
C ARG A 126 -12.47 -5.29 -11.62
N GLN A 127 -13.05 -5.30 -10.42
CA GLN A 127 -14.50 -5.14 -10.25
C GLN A 127 -15.00 -3.74 -10.63
N LEU A 128 -14.21 -2.71 -10.33
CA LEU A 128 -14.50 -1.33 -10.72
C LEU A 128 -14.33 -1.16 -12.24
N ASP A 129 -13.23 -1.67 -12.79
CA ASP A 129 -12.91 -1.59 -14.22
C ASP A 129 -14.01 -2.15 -15.13
N ARG A 130 -14.61 -3.30 -14.75
CA ARG A 130 -15.71 -3.91 -15.53
C ARG A 130 -16.96 -3.04 -15.64
N ARG A 131 -17.07 -1.97 -14.85
CA ARG A 131 -18.23 -1.07 -14.82
C ARG A 131 -17.91 0.30 -15.43
N ILE A 132 -16.65 0.55 -15.75
CA ILE A 132 -16.23 1.78 -16.42
C ILE A 132 -16.53 1.60 -17.91
N GLU A 133 -17.28 2.54 -18.47
CA GLU A 133 -17.53 2.56 -19.92
C GLU A 133 -16.35 3.23 -20.63
N PRO A 134 -15.99 2.78 -21.86
CA PRO A 134 -14.98 3.47 -22.65
C PRO A 134 -15.38 4.93 -22.87
N ALA A 135 -14.40 5.85 -22.81
CA ALA A 135 -14.64 7.21 -23.26
C ALA A 135 -14.96 7.17 -24.76
N GLY A 136 -16.13 7.71 -25.13
CA GLY A 136 -16.54 7.88 -26.53
C GLY A 136 -15.72 8.93 -27.27
#